data_AF-A0A167NCP7-F1
#
_entry.id   AF-A0A167NCP7-F1
#
_cell.length_a   1.000
_cell.length_b   1.000
_cell.length_c   1.000
_cell.angle_alpha   90.00
_cell.angle_beta   90.00
_cell.angle_gamma   90.00
#
_symmetry.space_group_name_H-M   'P 1'
#
loop_
_entity.id
_entity.type
_entity.pdbx_description
1 polymer ?
#
loop_
_entity_poly.entity_id
_entity_poly.type
_entity_poly.pdbx_seq_one_letter_code
_entity_poly.pdbx_strand_id
1 'polypeptide(L)'
;MKTNFNTSIEKMYLLKTTLSFSENGYPDKQSVLQAIKNYALSNNFTVKIKEGKFPILHIACSKTGVYHDKCNISDEKRKKTPNSSLTGCPYLLRFSYKKKSKIYLSLFTYGENEHCHNHPVTPENLASSHQGRISLLTAEDATIAKTMLENHAKSRDVQKATSDKVTGMRKLRISDINNLKYSATRGDEESAHGATELIRTIEGKGFSVLYEFNKRNRLTHIFFTNDIMIKRA
;
A
#
# COMPACT_ATOMS: atom_id res chain seq x y z
N MET A 1 -12.17 -28.57 12.46
CA MET A 1 -12.77 -27.56 13.35
C MET A 1 -13.86 -26.84 12.58
N LYS A 2 -15.13 -26.96 13.00
CA LYS A 2 -16.24 -26.15 12.49
C LYS A 2 -16.01 -24.72 12.97
N THR A 3 -15.63 -23.81 12.08
CA THR A 3 -15.66 -22.38 12.38
C THR A 3 -17.11 -21.98 12.55
N ASN A 4 -17.53 -21.75 13.80
CA ASN A 4 -18.80 -21.12 14.13
C ASN A 4 -18.81 -19.72 13.52
N PHE A 5 -19.39 -19.59 12.34
CA PHE A 5 -19.69 -18.30 11.71
C PHE A 5 -20.91 -17.59 12.35
N ASN A 6 -21.36 -18.03 13.53
CA ASN A 6 -22.34 -17.34 14.38
C ASN A 6 -21.74 -16.10 15.05
N THR A 7 -20.95 -15.31 14.31
CA THR A 7 -20.84 -13.89 14.61
C THR A 7 -22.22 -13.32 14.32
N SER A 8 -22.95 -13.03 15.40
CA SER A 8 -24.21 -12.31 15.36
C SER A 8 -24.16 -11.18 14.31
N ILE A 9 -25.15 -11.15 13.42
CA ILE A 9 -25.37 -10.13 12.38
C ILE A 9 -25.51 -8.72 12.98
N GLU A 10 -25.55 -8.59 14.31
CA GLU A 10 -25.85 -7.38 15.08
C GLU A 10 -24.94 -6.16 14.86
N LYS A 11 -23.82 -6.24 14.11
CA LYS A 11 -22.99 -5.06 13.83
C LYS A 11 -22.52 -4.98 12.38
N MET A 12 -23.47 -5.04 11.44
CA MET A 12 -23.21 -4.59 10.07
C MET A 12 -23.16 -3.07 10.04
N TYR A 13 -22.02 -2.52 9.60
CA TYR A 13 -21.86 -1.08 9.46
C TYR A 13 -22.32 -0.64 8.07
N LEU A 14 -23.27 0.30 8.04
CA LEU A 14 -23.77 0.92 6.81
C LEU A 14 -22.78 1.99 6.30
N LEU A 15 -22.76 2.17 4.99
CA LEU A 15 -21.93 3.14 4.29
C LEU A 15 -22.61 4.52 4.30
N LYS A 16 -21.81 5.59 4.33
CA LYS A 16 -22.31 6.98 4.34
C LYS A 16 -22.97 7.37 3.03
N THR A 17 -22.50 6.77 1.94
CA THR A 17 -22.97 7.07 0.59
C THR A 17 -23.36 5.78 -0.11
N THR A 18 -24.47 5.81 -0.84
CA THR A 18 -24.87 4.69 -1.68
C THR A 18 -23.95 4.62 -2.89
N LEU A 19 -23.46 3.41 -3.20
CA LEU A 19 -22.65 3.17 -4.38
C LEU A 19 -23.52 3.17 -5.63
N SER A 20 -23.45 4.24 -6.44
CA SER A 20 -23.98 4.22 -7.80
C SER A 20 -22.82 4.02 -8.79
N PHE A 21 -22.98 3.03 -9.68
CA PHE A 21 -22.07 2.82 -10.79
C PHE A 21 -22.57 3.55 -12.03
N SER A 22 -21.65 4.00 -12.86
CA SER A 22 -21.98 4.51 -14.19
C SER A 22 -22.77 3.45 -14.97
N GLU A 23 -23.99 3.79 -15.43
CA GLU A 23 -24.80 2.94 -16.30
C GLU A 23 -24.05 2.62 -17.61
N ASN A 24 -23.23 3.55 -18.08
CA ASN A 24 -22.38 3.41 -19.26
C ASN A 24 -21.13 2.55 -19.00
N GLY A 25 -20.94 2.06 -17.77
CA GLY A 25 -19.76 1.30 -17.37
C GLY A 25 -18.48 2.13 -17.33
N TYR A 26 -17.35 1.43 -17.39
CA TYR A 26 -16.01 2.01 -17.38
C TYR A 26 -15.19 1.50 -18.57
N PRO A 27 -14.41 2.34 -19.26
CA PRO A 27 -13.69 1.92 -20.47
C PRO A 27 -12.59 0.89 -20.18
N ASP A 28 -11.96 0.97 -19.01
CA ASP A 28 -10.80 0.15 -18.66
C ASP A 28 -10.73 -0.16 -17.16
N LYS A 29 -9.83 -1.07 -16.80
CA LYS A 29 -9.63 -1.54 -15.43
C LYS A 29 -9.18 -0.42 -14.47
N GLN A 30 -8.35 0.51 -14.94
CA GLN A 30 -7.83 1.61 -14.13
C GLN A 30 -8.95 2.60 -13.80
N SER A 31 -9.83 2.89 -14.76
CA SER A 31 -11.04 3.70 -14.55
C SER A 31 -11.95 3.11 -13.47
N VAL A 32 -12.20 1.79 -13.49
CA VAL A 32 -12.94 1.11 -12.42
C VAL A 32 -12.24 1.30 -11.07
N LEU A 33 -10.95 0.99 -11.01
CA LEU A 33 -10.19 1.04 -9.76
C LEU A 33 -10.16 2.45 -9.15
N GLN A 34 -10.06 3.49 -9.98
CA GLN A 34 -10.07 4.87 -9.51
C GLN A 34 -11.44 5.24 -8.91
N ALA A 35 -12.52 4.92 -9.61
CA ALA A 35 -13.88 5.18 -9.11
C ALA A 35 -14.15 4.46 -7.79
N ILE A 36 -13.81 3.17 -7.68
CA ILE A 36 -14.00 2.41 -6.44
C ILE A 36 -13.12 2.94 -5.31
N LYS A 37 -11.86 3.31 -5.59
CA LYS A 37 -10.98 3.87 -4.56
C LYS A 37 -11.57 5.17 -4.01
N ASN A 38 -12.00 6.08 -4.87
CA ASN A 38 -12.60 7.35 -4.45
C ASN A 38 -13.85 7.11 -3.58
N TYR A 39 -14.72 6.20 -4.01
CA TYR A 39 -15.89 5.80 -3.23
C TYR A 39 -15.51 5.22 -1.86
N ALA A 40 -14.58 4.27 -1.82
CA ALA A 40 -14.17 3.60 -0.60
C ALA A 40 -13.57 4.59 0.42
N LEU A 41 -12.71 5.50 -0.07
CA LEU A 41 -12.10 6.54 0.75
C LEU A 41 -13.14 7.50 1.32
N SER A 42 -14.09 7.96 0.51
CA SER A 42 -15.20 8.82 0.96
C SER A 42 -16.04 8.15 2.06
N ASN A 43 -16.08 6.81 2.05
CA ASN A 43 -16.78 6.01 3.02
C ASN A 43 -15.90 5.50 4.17
N ASN A 44 -14.63 5.89 4.30
CA ASN A 44 -13.72 5.50 5.38
C ASN A 44 -13.25 4.04 5.38
N PHE A 45 -13.06 3.45 4.19
CA PHE A 45 -12.37 2.17 4.05
C PHE A 45 -11.45 2.14 2.83
N THR A 46 -10.67 1.06 2.71
CA THR A 46 -9.81 0.82 1.55
C THR A 46 -10.16 -0.49 0.89
N VAL A 47 -9.87 -0.57 -0.41
CA VAL A 47 -10.12 -1.77 -1.23
C VAL A 47 -8.82 -2.32 -1.80
N LYS A 48 -8.84 -3.60 -2.18
CA LYS A 48 -7.78 -4.29 -2.91
C LYS A 48 -8.38 -5.14 -4.02
N ILE A 49 -7.57 -5.43 -5.05
CA ILE A 49 -7.95 -6.41 -6.07
C ILE A 49 -7.87 -7.79 -5.42
N LYS A 50 -9.00 -8.50 -5.37
CA LYS A 50 -9.07 -9.89 -4.93
C LYS A 50 -8.77 -10.83 -6.09
N GLU A 51 -9.36 -10.54 -7.25
CA GLU A 51 -9.13 -11.27 -8.49
C GLU A 51 -9.20 -10.28 -9.65
N GLY A 52 -8.31 -10.40 -10.62
CA GLY A 52 -8.24 -9.46 -11.74
C GLY A 52 -7.91 -10.15 -13.06
N LYS A 53 -8.30 -11.42 -13.19
CA LYS A 53 -8.10 -12.22 -14.41
C LYS A 53 -9.13 -11.79 -15.45
N PHE A 54 -8.67 -11.37 -16.61
CA PHE A 54 -9.56 -11.01 -17.71
C PHE A 54 -10.53 -12.17 -18.05
N PRO A 55 -11.84 -11.93 -18.21
CA PRO A 55 -12.52 -10.62 -18.27
C PRO A 55 -13.08 -10.12 -16.93
N ILE A 56 -12.74 -10.74 -15.81
CA ILE A 56 -13.36 -10.51 -14.50
C ILE A 56 -12.45 -9.64 -13.61
N LEU A 57 -13.07 -8.74 -12.86
CA LEU A 57 -12.41 -7.93 -11.86
C LEU A 57 -13.22 -7.95 -10.56
N HIS A 58 -12.65 -8.56 -9.54
CA HIS A 58 -13.18 -8.60 -8.17
C HIS A 58 -12.37 -7.66 -7.29
N ILE A 59 -13.07 -6.72 -6.66
CA ILE A 59 -12.49 -5.72 -5.76
C ILE A 59 -13.10 -5.94 -4.38
N ALA A 60 -12.27 -6.25 -3.39
CA ALA A 60 -12.70 -6.55 -2.03
C ALA A 60 -12.22 -5.48 -1.05
N CYS A 61 -12.80 -5.45 0.14
CA CYS A 61 -12.23 -4.67 1.24
C CYS A 61 -10.77 -5.11 1.52
N SER A 62 -9.91 -4.17 1.89
CA SER A 62 -8.52 -4.47 2.28
C SER A 62 -8.45 -5.44 3.47
N LYS A 63 -9.45 -5.40 4.35
CA LYS A 63 -9.63 -6.28 5.51
C LYS A 63 -10.22 -7.67 5.18
N THR A 64 -10.50 -7.96 3.92
CA THR A 64 -10.96 -9.29 3.49
C THR A 64 -9.88 -10.35 3.65
N GLY A 65 -10.29 -11.56 4.03
CA GLY A 65 -9.43 -12.71 4.25
C GLY A 65 -9.17 -12.98 5.73
N VAL A 66 -8.48 -14.08 6.01
CA VAL A 66 -8.09 -14.48 7.37
C VAL A 66 -6.57 -14.48 7.44
N TYR A 67 -6.03 -14.12 8.61
CA TYR A 67 -4.61 -14.27 8.85
C TYR A 67 -4.21 -15.74 8.73
N HIS A 68 -3.30 -16.06 7.81
CA HIS A 68 -2.80 -17.42 7.69
C HIS A 68 -1.74 -17.64 8.78
N ASP A 69 -2.05 -18.54 9.71
CA ASP A 69 -1.04 -19.01 10.67
C ASP A 69 -0.07 -19.96 9.97
N LYS A 70 1.16 -19.51 9.72
CA LYS A 70 2.18 -20.36 9.11
C LYS A 70 2.73 -21.41 10.08
N CYS A 71 2.62 -21.17 11.38
CA CYS A 71 3.26 -21.99 12.40
C CYS A 71 2.29 -22.97 13.08
N ASN A 72 1.00 -22.95 12.70
CA ASN A 72 -0.07 -23.76 13.32
C ASN A 72 -0.05 -23.70 14.86
N ILE A 73 0.22 -22.53 15.42
CA ILE A 73 0.25 -22.30 16.86
C ILE A 73 -1.17 -21.95 17.30
N SER A 74 -1.74 -22.79 18.17
CA SER A 74 -3.07 -22.51 18.75
C SER A 74 -3.10 -21.15 19.44
N ASP A 75 -4.25 -20.49 19.40
CA ASP A 75 -4.41 -19.14 19.95
C ASP A 75 -4.06 -19.09 21.45
N GLU A 76 -4.34 -20.15 22.20
CA GLU A 76 -3.97 -20.31 23.62
C GLU A 76 -2.45 -20.30 23.85
N LYS A 77 -1.67 -20.81 22.88
CA LYS A 77 -0.21 -20.88 22.96
C LYS A 77 0.45 -19.60 22.47
N ARG A 78 -0.31 -18.68 21.86
CA ARG A 78 0.24 -17.42 21.36
C ARG A 78 0.50 -16.47 22.51
N LYS A 79 1.79 -16.14 22.71
CA LYS A 79 2.18 -15.07 23.64
C LYS A 79 1.73 -13.67 23.20
N LYS A 80 1.40 -13.49 21.92
CA LYS A 80 0.97 -12.21 21.34
C LYS A 80 -0.13 -12.44 20.30
N THR A 81 -1.17 -11.63 20.39
CA THR A 81 -2.22 -11.57 19.36
C THR A 81 -1.60 -11.13 18.04
N PRO A 82 -1.93 -11.78 16.90
CA PRO A 82 -1.44 -11.34 15.61
C PRO A 82 -1.93 -9.93 15.29
N ASN A 83 -1.01 -9.03 14.91
CA ASN A 83 -1.30 -7.66 14.50
C ASN A 83 -1.87 -7.59 13.06
N SER A 84 -2.79 -8.48 12.71
CA SER A 84 -3.43 -8.51 11.40
C SER A 84 -4.60 -7.53 11.35
N SER A 85 -4.68 -6.75 10.28
CA SER A 85 -5.86 -5.92 10.00
C SER A 85 -7.00 -6.69 9.32
N LEU A 86 -6.78 -7.98 9.00
CA LEU A 86 -7.76 -8.82 8.31
C LEU A 86 -8.84 -9.30 9.27
N THR A 87 -10.10 -9.10 8.90
CA THR A 87 -11.28 -9.44 9.72
C THR A 87 -12.21 -10.42 9.02
N GLY A 88 -11.82 -10.96 7.86
CA GLY A 88 -12.72 -11.77 7.04
C GLY A 88 -13.85 -10.96 6.41
N CYS A 89 -13.64 -9.65 6.17
CA CYS A 89 -14.68 -8.76 5.66
C CYS A 89 -15.32 -9.30 4.35
N PRO A 90 -16.66 -9.45 4.30
CA PRO A 90 -17.37 -10.04 3.15
C PRO A 90 -17.52 -9.07 1.97
N TYR A 91 -17.29 -7.76 2.19
CA TYR A 91 -17.46 -6.73 1.18
C TYR A 91 -16.71 -7.03 -0.13
N LEU A 92 -17.46 -7.14 -1.22
CA LEU A 92 -16.96 -7.54 -2.54
C LEU A 92 -17.76 -6.86 -3.66
N LEU A 93 -17.04 -6.19 -4.55
CA LEU A 93 -17.56 -5.62 -5.79
C LEU A 93 -17.05 -6.44 -6.97
N ARG A 94 -17.93 -6.68 -7.94
CA ARG A 94 -17.64 -7.52 -9.10
C ARG A 94 -17.87 -6.74 -10.39
N PHE A 95 -16.95 -6.88 -11.32
CA PHE A 95 -17.02 -6.28 -12.64
C PHE A 95 -16.69 -7.31 -13.71
N SER A 96 -17.31 -7.18 -14.88
CA SER A 96 -16.96 -7.96 -16.06
C SER A 96 -16.72 -7.07 -17.27
N TYR A 97 -15.66 -7.35 -18.00
CA TYR A 97 -15.39 -6.72 -19.28
C TYR A 97 -16.27 -7.32 -20.38
N LYS A 98 -17.07 -6.48 -21.02
CA LYS A 98 -17.92 -6.84 -22.16
C LYS A 98 -17.16 -6.54 -23.45
N LYS A 99 -16.70 -7.59 -24.15
CA LYS A 99 -15.93 -7.46 -25.39
C LYS A 99 -16.65 -6.66 -26.48
N LYS A 100 -17.98 -6.82 -26.63
CA LYS A 100 -18.77 -6.14 -27.67
C LYS A 100 -18.78 -4.62 -27.49
N SER A 101 -19.02 -4.16 -26.26
CA SER A 101 -19.08 -2.73 -25.92
C SER A 101 -17.74 -2.17 -25.43
N LYS A 102 -16.71 -3.01 -25.27
CA LYS A 102 -15.37 -2.66 -24.79
C LYS A 102 -15.35 -1.92 -23.44
N ILE A 103 -16.28 -2.25 -22.54
CA ILE A 103 -16.42 -1.63 -21.21
C ILE A 103 -16.49 -2.67 -20.10
N TYR A 104 -16.07 -2.29 -18.90
CA TYR A 104 -16.38 -2.99 -17.66
C TYR A 104 -17.75 -2.56 -17.15
N LEU A 105 -18.61 -3.55 -16.89
CA LEU A 105 -19.90 -3.36 -16.23
C LEU A 105 -19.87 -3.96 -14.83
N SER A 106 -20.50 -3.27 -13.89
CA SER A 106 -20.76 -3.82 -12.56
C SER A 106 -21.66 -5.04 -12.67
N LEU A 107 -21.39 -6.05 -11.85
CA LEU A 107 -22.20 -7.25 -11.72
C LEU A 107 -22.96 -7.20 -10.40
N PHE A 108 -24.16 -7.79 -10.39
CA PHE A 108 -24.93 -7.97 -9.16
C PHE A 108 -24.14 -8.77 -8.11
N THR A 109 -24.32 -8.39 -6.86
CA THR A 109 -23.84 -9.15 -5.70
C THR A 109 -24.54 -10.51 -5.67
N TYR A 110 -23.78 -11.58 -5.45
CA TYR A 110 -24.34 -12.93 -5.35
C TYR A 110 -24.77 -13.27 -3.92
N GLY A 111 -24.05 -12.73 -2.94
CA GLY A 111 -24.32 -12.99 -1.52
C GLY A 111 -25.04 -11.82 -0.87
N GLU A 112 -25.94 -12.14 0.06
CA GLU A 112 -26.69 -11.15 0.85
C GLU A 112 -25.76 -10.16 1.58
N ASN A 113 -24.54 -10.57 1.92
CA ASN A 113 -23.61 -9.77 2.73
C ASN A 113 -22.45 -9.12 1.94
N GLU A 114 -22.42 -9.26 0.60
CA GLU A 114 -21.30 -8.74 -0.20
C GLU A 114 -21.24 -7.21 -0.26
N HIS A 115 -22.30 -6.53 0.18
CA HIS A 115 -22.36 -5.07 0.30
C HIS A 115 -22.09 -4.58 1.74
N CYS A 116 -21.91 -5.47 2.70
CA CYS A 116 -21.79 -5.14 4.12
C CYS A 116 -20.35 -5.20 4.62
N HIS A 117 -20.06 -4.43 5.67
CA HIS A 117 -18.81 -4.51 6.42
C HIS A 117 -19.02 -5.16 7.78
N ASN A 118 -18.16 -6.11 8.13
CA ASN A 118 -18.11 -6.72 9.47
C ASN A 118 -17.14 -6.01 10.43
N HIS A 119 -16.70 -4.82 10.06
CA HIS A 119 -15.80 -3.98 10.84
C HIS A 119 -16.27 -2.52 10.76
N PRO A 120 -15.94 -1.69 11.76
CA PRO A 120 -16.28 -0.27 11.72
C PRO A 120 -15.74 0.40 10.45
N VAL A 121 -16.53 1.28 9.86
CA VAL A 121 -16.15 2.08 8.68
C VAL A 121 -15.96 3.54 9.12
N THR A 122 -14.96 3.75 9.99
CA THR A 122 -14.66 5.04 10.63
C THR A 122 -13.32 5.62 10.17
N PRO A 123 -13.08 6.93 10.34
CA PRO A 123 -11.79 7.55 10.01
C PRO A 123 -10.59 6.87 10.70
N GLU A 124 -10.73 6.42 11.94
CA GLU A 124 -9.68 5.70 12.68
C GLU A 124 -9.37 4.36 12.02
N ASN A 125 -10.42 3.67 11.56
CA ASN A 125 -10.28 2.41 10.84
C ASN A 125 -9.59 2.62 9.49
N LEU A 126 -9.92 3.71 8.78
CA LEU A 126 -9.24 4.11 7.55
C LEU A 126 -7.73 4.36 7.80
N ALA A 127 -7.42 5.14 8.85
CA ALA A 127 -6.05 5.48 9.27
C ALA A 127 -5.21 4.27 9.74
N SER A 128 -5.83 3.10 9.97
CA SER A 128 -5.09 1.87 10.24
C SER A 128 -4.21 1.44 9.04
N SER A 129 -4.62 1.79 7.82
CA SER A 129 -3.90 1.46 6.57
C SER A 129 -3.05 2.62 6.07
N HIS A 130 -1.93 2.32 5.39
CA HIS A 130 -1.09 3.36 4.76
C HIS A 130 -1.90 4.18 3.77
N GLN A 131 -2.61 3.53 2.85
CA GLN A 131 -3.43 4.22 1.85
C GLN A 131 -4.47 5.14 2.49
N GLY A 132 -5.12 4.70 3.57
CA GLY A 132 -6.09 5.50 4.29
C GLY A 132 -5.48 6.69 5.03
N ARG A 133 -4.28 6.53 5.59
CA ARG A 133 -3.52 7.65 6.16
C ARG A 133 -3.18 8.71 5.13
N ILE A 134 -2.67 8.28 3.96
CA ILE A 134 -2.34 9.20 2.87
C ILE A 134 -3.59 9.94 2.38
N SER A 135 -4.76 9.29 2.29
CA SER A 135 -6.00 9.96 1.87
C SER A 135 -6.56 10.95 2.90
N LEU A 136 -6.18 10.84 4.17
CA LEU A 136 -6.60 11.75 5.23
C LEU A 136 -5.69 12.98 5.35
N LEU A 137 -4.56 13.01 4.65
CA LEU A 137 -3.67 14.16 4.62
C LEU A 137 -4.22 15.25 3.73
N THR A 138 -4.37 16.45 4.29
CA THR A 138 -4.68 17.64 3.50
C THR A 138 -3.41 18.15 2.80
N ALA A 139 -3.61 19.03 1.81
CA ALA A 139 -2.48 19.73 1.18
C ALA A 139 -1.68 20.57 2.19
N GLU A 140 -2.36 21.13 3.20
CA GLU A 140 -1.72 21.87 4.30
C GLU A 140 -0.86 20.94 5.16
N ASP A 141 -1.38 19.77 5.57
CA ASP A 141 -0.60 18.79 6.33
C ASP A 141 0.65 18.36 5.55
N ALA A 142 0.52 18.17 4.23
CA ALA A 142 1.62 17.80 3.35
C ALA A 142 2.69 18.91 3.27
N THR A 143 2.27 20.17 3.15
CA THR A 143 3.18 21.32 3.16
C THR A 143 3.90 21.44 4.51
N ILE A 144 3.17 21.34 5.62
CA ILE A 144 3.76 21.35 6.98
C ILE A 144 4.80 20.24 7.12
N ALA A 145 4.45 19.01 6.73
CA ALA A 145 5.37 17.88 6.78
C ALA A 145 6.62 18.16 5.96
N LYS A 146 6.46 18.61 4.70
CA LYS A 146 7.58 18.90 3.80
C LYS A 146 8.51 19.96 4.38
N THR A 147 8.00 21.12 4.79
CA THR A 147 8.81 22.21 5.35
C THR A 147 9.54 21.78 6.63
N MET A 148 8.88 21.01 7.51
CA MET A 148 9.55 20.49 8.71
C MET A 148 10.65 19.49 8.37
N LEU A 149 10.43 18.65 7.35
CA LEU A 149 11.43 17.69 6.89
C LEU A 149 12.66 18.37 6.27
N GLU A 150 12.44 19.42 5.46
CA GLU A 150 13.50 20.27 4.89
C GLU A 150 14.32 20.95 5.99
N ASN A 151 13.69 21.37 7.08
CA ASN A 151 14.35 21.92 8.27
C ASN A 151 14.92 20.86 9.23
N HIS A 152 15.10 19.61 8.76
CA HIS A 152 15.65 18.50 9.54
C HIS A 152 14.93 18.18 10.87
N ALA A 153 13.64 18.48 10.98
CA ALA A 153 12.87 18.22 12.19
C ALA A 153 12.81 16.72 12.53
N LYS A 154 12.64 16.39 13.82
CA LYS A 154 12.49 15.00 14.26
C LYS A 154 11.14 14.47 13.80
N SER A 155 11.09 13.17 13.45
CA SER A 155 9.86 12.55 12.92
C SER A 155 8.69 12.61 13.91
N ARG A 156 8.97 12.65 15.22
CA ARG A 156 7.94 12.84 16.25
C ARG A 156 7.28 14.22 16.19
N ASP A 157 8.06 15.25 15.90
CA ASP A 157 7.56 16.63 15.82
C ASP A 157 6.71 16.81 14.57
N VAL A 158 7.15 16.25 13.44
CA VAL A 158 6.36 16.19 12.20
C VAL A 158 5.03 15.47 12.42
N GLN A 159 5.05 14.32 13.10
CA GLN A 159 3.83 13.59 13.43
C GLN A 159 2.89 14.42 14.31
N LYS A 160 3.41 15.12 15.31
CA LYS A 160 2.62 15.98 16.20
C LYS A 160 1.99 17.15 15.43
N ALA A 161 2.76 17.79 14.56
CA ALA A 161 2.31 18.94 13.77
C ALA A 161 1.24 18.58 12.73
N THR A 162 1.31 17.36 12.17
CA THR A 162 0.35 16.83 11.19
C THR A 162 -0.80 16.03 11.81
N SER A 163 -0.91 16.03 13.14
CA SER A 163 -2.04 15.39 13.81
C SER A 163 -3.30 16.24 13.70
N ASP A 164 -4.44 15.58 13.61
CA ASP A 164 -5.73 16.26 13.67
C ASP A 164 -5.92 16.87 15.07
N LYS A 165 -6.07 18.20 15.14
CA LYS A 165 -6.16 18.92 16.43
C LYS A 165 -7.49 18.69 17.14
N VAL A 166 -8.54 18.33 16.42
CA VAL A 166 -9.89 18.14 16.96
C VAL A 166 -10.03 16.73 17.54
N THR A 167 -9.63 15.74 16.76
CA THR A 167 -9.77 14.32 17.13
C THR A 167 -8.53 13.75 17.83
N GLY A 168 -7.39 14.44 17.77
CA GLY A 168 -6.10 13.93 18.24
C GLY A 168 -5.52 12.81 17.36
N MET A 169 -6.15 12.52 16.22
CA MET A 169 -5.75 11.42 15.35
C MET A 169 -4.42 11.72 14.65
N ARG A 170 -3.47 10.78 14.76
CA ARG A 170 -2.19 10.84 14.04
C ARG A 170 -2.40 10.42 12.59
N LYS A 171 -2.45 11.41 11.68
CA LYS A 171 -2.63 11.18 10.25
C LYS A 171 -1.45 10.42 9.63
N LEU A 172 -0.23 10.69 10.10
CA LEU A 172 1.00 9.99 9.68
C LEU A 172 1.58 9.13 10.80
N ARG A 173 2.15 7.97 10.45
CA ARG A 173 3.03 7.19 11.34
C ARG A 173 4.48 7.63 11.16
N ILE A 174 5.30 7.34 12.18
CA ILE A 174 6.75 7.55 12.12
C ILE A 174 7.38 6.82 10.92
N SER A 175 6.90 5.61 10.61
CA SER A 175 7.33 4.87 9.42
C SER A 175 7.04 5.63 8.12
N ASP A 176 5.85 6.24 8.01
CA ASP A 176 5.45 6.99 6.83
C ASP A 176 6.36 8.24 6.67
N ILE A 177 6.64 8.94 7.77
CA ILE A 177 7.53 10.12 7.80
C ILE A 177 8.97 9.73 7.46
N ASN A 178 9.46 8.60 7.97
CA ASN A 178 10.80 8.12 7.66
C ASN A 178 10.92 7.70 6.19
N ASN A 179 9.87 7.11 5.61
CA ASN A 179 9.83 6.83 4.17
C ASN A 179 9.85 8.13 3.36
N LEU A 180 9.09 9.16 3.76
CA LEU A 180 9.13 10.48 3.12
C LEU A 180 10.53 11.10 3.20
N LYS A 181 11.19 11.04 4.36
CA LYS A 181 12.59 11.47 4.51
C LYS A 181 13.52 10.74 3.54
N TYR A 182 13.41 9.42 3.50
CA TYR A 182 14.24 8.59 2.65
C TYR A 182 14.05 8.91 1.16
N SER A 183 12.80 9.10 0.73
CA SER A 183 12.46 9.53 -0.63
C SER A 183 12.93 10.94 -0.94
N ALA A 184 12.95 11.86 0.02
CA ALA A 184 13.46 13.23 -0.19
C ALA A 184 15.00 13.27 -0.27
N THR A 185 15.70 12.44 0.51
CA THR A 185 17.17 12.32 0.45
C THR A 185 17.65 11.58 -0.80
N ARG A 186 16.82 10.68 -1.33
CA ARG A 186 17.00 10.09 -2.65
C ARG A 186 16.28 10.98 -3.67
N GLY A 187 16.82 12.17 -3.94
CA GLY A 187 16.43 12.92 -5.14
C GLY A 187 16.49 12.02 -6.38
N ASP A 188 16.08 12.53 -7.54
CA ASP A 188 16.14 11.84 -8.85
C ASP A 188 17.57 11.40 -9.28
N GLU A 189 18.50 11.21 -8.36
CA GLU A 189 19.60 10.27 -8.44
C GLU A 189 19.05 8.85 -8.57
N GLU A 190 18.58 8.55 -9.79
CA GLU A 190 18.62 7.22 -10.35
C GLU A 190 19.94 6.53 -9.94
N SER A 191 19.86 5.20 -9.85
CA SER A 191 20.85 4.23 -9.38
C SER A 191 22.31 4.35 -9.87
N ALA A 192 22.67 5.39 -10.62
CA ALA A 192 24.02 5.77 -10.97
C ALA A 192 24.88 6.10 -9.74
N HIS A 193 24.40 6.87 -8.76
CA HIS A 193 25.29 7.40 -7.71
C HIS A 193 25.96 6.30 -6.86
N GLY A 194 25.20 5.29 -6.42
CA GLY A 194 25.75 4.19 -5.62
C GLY A 194 26.72 3.28 -6.38
N ALA A 195 26.48 3.03 -7.67
CA ALA A 195 27.40 2.25 -8.50
C ALA A 195 28.67 3.06 -8.82
N THR A 196 28.51 4.34 -9.14
CA THR A 196 29.63 5.26 -9.39
C THR A 196 30.49 5.46 -8.14
N GLU A 197 29.90 5.61 -6.96
CA GLU A 197 30.63 5.74 -5.70
C GLU A 197 31.38 4.46 -5.33
N LEU A 198 30.75 3.29 -5.56
CA LEU A 198 31.41 1.99 -5.40
C LEU A 198 32.62 1.85 -6.32
N ILE A 199 32.47 2.14 -7.62
CA ILE A 199 33.55 2.09 -8.61
C ILE A 199 34.69 3.03 -8.19
N ARG A 200 34.37 4.29 -7.85
CA ARG A 200 35.36 5.28 -7.41
C ARG A 200 36.10 4.87 -6.14
N THR A 201 35.41 4.19 -5.22
CA THR A 201 36.02 3.66 -4.00
C THR A 201 36.98 2.51 -4.28
N ILE A 202 36.66 1.64 -5.24
CA ILE A 202 37.52 0.52 -5.64
C ILE A 202 38.76 1.05 -6.37
N GLU A 203 38.58 1.98 -7.32
CA GLU A 203 39.68 2.67 -8.02
C GLU A 203 40.58 3.44 -7.04
N GLY A 204 39.99 4.16 -6.08
CA GLY A 204 40.71 4.88 -5.04
C GLY A 204 41.54 3.99 -4.11
N LYS A 205 41.28 2.67 -4.10
CA LYS A 205 42.10 1.67 -3.39
C LYS A 205 43.19 1.04 -4.27
N GLY A 206 43.42 1.57 -5.47
CA GLY A 206 44.46 1.11 -6.39
C GLY A 206 44.10 -0.13 -7.19
N PHE A 207 42.81 -0.41 -7.38
CA PHE A 207 42.33 -1.47 -8.25
C PHE A 207 41.92 -0.91 -9.62
N SER A 208 42.26 -1.62 -10.68
CA SER A 208 41.70 -1.40 -12.02
C SER A 208 40.32 -2.04 -12.09
N VAL A 209 39.30 -1.31 -12.53
CA VAL A 209 37.90 -1.76 -12.53
C VAL A 209 37.33 -1.78 -13.95
N LEU A 210 36.69 -2.87 -14.33
CA LEU A 210 35.90 -3.02 -15.55
C LEU A 210 34.44 -3.25 -15.16
N TYR A 211 33.50 -2.51 -15.74
CA TYR A 211 32.09 -2.60 -15.39
C TYR A 211 31.16 -2.41 -16.60
N GLU A 212 29.92 -2.87 -16.46
CA GLU A 212 28.90 -2.77 -17.49
C GLU A 212 27.55 -2.35 -16.88
N PHE A 213 26.85 -1.44 -17.55
CA PHE A 213 25.49 -1.04 -17.23
C PHE A 213 24.51 -1.57 -18.28
N ASN A 214 23.32 -1.99 -17.85
CA ASN A 214 22.25 -2.35 -18.79
C ASN A 214 21.51 -1.12 -19.35
N LYS A 215 20.58 -1.37 -20.26
CA LYS A 215 19.72 -0.34 -20.91
C LYS A 215 18.87 0.51 -19.94
N ARG A 216 18.77 0.12 -18.65
CA ARG A 216 18.07 0.86 -17.59
C ARG A 216 19.05 1.53 -16.62
N ASN A 217 20.31 1.70 -17.04
CA ASN A 217 21.40 2.29 -16.25
C ASN A 217 21.62 1.61 -14.89
N ARG A 218 21.49 0.27 -14.86
CA ARG A 218 21.80 -0.54 -13.68
C ARG A 218 23.07 -1.35 -13.93
N LEU A 219 24.00 -1.30 -12.98
CA LEU A 219 25.23 -2.08 -13.00
C LEU A 219 24.90 -3.58 -13.06
N THR A 220 25.40 -4.28 -14.07
CA THR A 220 25.19 -5.73 -14.25
C THR A 220 26.44 -6.53 -13.98
N HIS A 221 27.61 -5.99 -14.33
CA HIS A 221 28.90 -6.65 -14.14
C HIS A 221 29.91 -5.67 -13.55
N ILE A 222 30.73 -6.16 -12.63
CA ILE A 222 31.91 -5.45 -12.12
C ILE A 222 33.03 -6.46 -11.89
N PHE A 223 34.17 -6.18 -12.49
CA PHE A 223 35.41 -6.92 -12.33
C PHE A 223 36.46 -5.94 -11.84
N PHE A 224 37.30 -6.36 -10.92
CA PHE A 224 38.39 -5.52 -10.43
C PHE A 224 39.63 -6.37 -10.20
N THR A 225 40.78 -5.77 -10.44
CA THR A 225 42.08 -6.43 -10.27
C THR A 225 43.09 -5.41 -9.76
N ASN A 226 44.15 -5.89 -9.12
CA ASN A 226 45.32 -5.07 -8.81
C ASN A 226 46.60 -5.88 -9.08
N ASP A 227 47.73 -5.19 -9.12
CA ASP A 227 49.01 -5.82 -9.46
C ASP A 227 49.39 -6.96 -8.51
N ILE A 228 48.94 -6.91 -7.26
CA ILE A 228 49.19 -7.97 -6.27
C ILE A 228 48.40 -9.23 -6.61
N MET A 229 47.14 -9.10 -7.03
CA MET A 229 46.30 -10.20 -7.48
C MET A 229 46.83 -10.82 -8.76
N ILE A 230 47.28 -9.99 -9.71
CA ILE A 230 47.87 -10.46 -10.98
C ILE A 230 49.16 -11.24 -10.72
N LYS A 231 50.02 -10.76 -9.82
CA LYS A 231 51.29 -11.43 -9.49
C LYS A 231 51.12 -12.75 -8.73
N ARG A 232 49.94 -13.01 -8.16
CA ARG A 232 49.64 -14.24 -7.39
C ARG A 232 48.85 -15.28 -8.17
N ALA A 233 48.34 -14.93 -9.34
CA ALA A 233 47.62 -15.83 -10.25
C ALA A 233 48.62 -16.61 -11.13
#